data_AF-A0A5Y3WBE5-F1
#
_entry.id   AF-A0A5Y3WBE5-F1
#
_cell.length_a   1.000
_cell.length_b   1.000
_cell.length_c   1.000
_cell.angle_alpha   90.00
_cell.angle_beta   90.00
_cell.angle_gamma   90.00
#
_symmetry.space_group_name_H-M   'P 1'
#
loop_
_entity.id
_entity.type
_entity.pdbx_description
1 polymer ?
#
loop_
_entity_poly.entity_id
_entity_poly.type
_entity_poly.pdbx_seq_one_letter_code
_entity_poly.pdbx_strand_id
1 'polypeptide(L)'
;ECFTTDDLPRFLSNSEHVERDKPAFGKYPAGIPLYMKNSVNAIYQSQLTTHQDGIFPLNGSQHTEDNQVTYWQAGASRGYLAESDLKLLSRYDLAERGFETVEASPRSFDHLDGKNQPAGLVRHIFQMLFNASSKDPRTSHAQVKHNYQRLLDKIDSGEPRYSAQEYRRAVQNPDYIDHLQHLCVKHPGDWYCTSDDPVWQAFFTTLLKKEAPEWYSYGIRFLNATRWMDQVPDMSRTPWHMHPLVFLDAISTSKKRG
;
A
#
# COMPACT_ATOMS: atom_id res chain seq x y z
N GLU A 1 0.84 8.87 12.06
CA GLU A 1 1.50 7.63 11.57
C GLU A 1 1.43 6.58 12.67
N CYS A 2 1.41 5.31 12.32
CA CYS A 2 1.61 4.20 13.25
C CYS A 2 3.03 3.66 13.06
N PHE A 3 3.74 3.32 14.14
CA PHE A 3 5.12 2.87 14.09
C PHE A 3 5.39 1.64 14.97
N THR A 4 6.33 0.80 14.54
CA THR A 4 6.84 -0.33 15.32
C THR A 4 8.32 -0.57 15.03
N THR A 5 9.04 -1.10 16.02
CA THR A 5 10.42 -1.59 15.89
C THR A 5 10.50 -3.11 15.71
N ASP A 6 9.36 -3.80 15.76
CA ASP A 6 9.26 -5.25 15.63
C ASP A 6 9.51 -5.73 14.19
N ASP A 7 9.54 -7.06 14.03
CA ASP A 7 9.58 -7.75 12.74
C ASP A 7 8.22 -7.64 12.00
N LEU A 8 7.98 -6.45 11.44
CA LEU A 8 6.76 -6.16 10.68
C LEU A 8 6.55 -7.11 9.49
N PRO A 9 7.54 -7.44 8.64
CA PRO A 9 7.33 -8.40 7.56
C PRO A 9 6.81 -9.76 8.04
N ARG A 10 7.37 -10.29 9.14
CA ARG A 10 6.89 -11.54 9.74
C ARG A 10 5.45 -11.41 10.25
N PHE A 11 5.11 -10.29 10.89
CA PHE A 11 3.76 -10.01 11.35
C PHE A 11 2.76 -9.95 10.18
N LEU A 12 3.07 -9.20 9.12
CA LEU A 12 2.19 -9.04 7.95
C LEU A 12 1.95 -10.37 7.22
N SER A 13 2.93 -11.26 7.22
CA SER A 13 2.82 -12.60 6.60
C SER A 13 1.96 -13.59 7.38
N ASN A 14 1.57 -13.27 8.62
CA ASN A 14 0.89 -14.19 9.53
C ASN A 14 1.59 -15.54 9.66
N SER A 15 2.91 -15.52 9.85
CA SER A 15 3.75 -16.73 9.93
C SER A 15 3.32 -17.72 11.01
N GLU A 16 2.69 -17.23 12.09
CA GLU A 16 2.15 -18.06 13.18
C GLU A 16 0.76 -18.63 12.89
N HIS A 17 0.20 -18.38 11.69
CA HIS A 17 -1.08 -18.90 11.24
C HIS A 17 -2.26 -18.57 12.17
N VAL A 18 -2.26 -17.35 12.73
CA VAL A 18 -3.32 -16.88 13.63
C VAL A 18 -4.64 -16.85 12.88
N GLU A 19 -5.67 -17.49 13.45
CA GLU A 19 -7.02 -17.60 12.88
C GLU A 19 -7.08 -18.26 11.48
N ARG A 20 -6.14 -19.16 11.18
CA ARG A 20 -6.15 -19.91 9.91
C ARG A 20 -7.40 -20.79 9.73
N ASP A 21 -8.00 -21.25 10.83
CA ASP A 21 -9.25 -22.00 10.88
C ASP A 21 -10.51 -21.11 10.80
N LYS A 22 -10.35 -19.78 10.81
CA LYS A 22 -11.43 -18.79 10.79
C LYS A 22 -11.22 -17.81 9.63
N PRO A 23 -11.39 -18.28 8.38
CA PRO A 23 -11.16 -17.42 7.22
C PRO A 23 -12.12 -16.23 7.23
N ALA A 24 -11.57 -15.05 6.97
CA ALA A 24 -12.31 -13.79 6.92
C ALA A 24 -12.43 -13.26 5.50
N PHE A 25 -11.54 -13.67 4.59
CA PHE A 25 -11.49 -13.23 3.21
C PHE A 25 -11.32 -14.40 2.24
N GLY A 26 -11.90 -14.27 1.05
CA GLY A 26 -11.60 -15.11 -0.09
C GLY A 26 -10.74 -14.33 -1.08
N LYS A 27 -9.62 -14.90 -1.50
CA LYS A 27 -8.76 -14.38 -2.58
C LYS A 27 -8.82 -15.30 -3.77
N TYR A 28 -8.92 -14.73 -4.96
CA TYR A 28 -8.99 -15.47 -6.22
C TYR A 28 -8.07 -14.86 -7.28
N PRO A 29 -7.49 -15.67 -8.18
CA PRO A 29 -6.75 -15.17 -9.33
C PRO A 29 -7.68 -14.84 -10.51
N ALA A 30 -7.13 -14.14 -11.51
CA ALA A 30 -7.75 -14.03 -12.82
C ALA A 30 -7.88 -15.40 -13.51
N GLY A 31 -8.88 -15.55 -14.38
CA GLY A 31 -9.07 -16.70 -15.24
C GLY A 31 -9.79 -17.90 -14.63
N ILE A 32 -10.27 -17.84 -13.38
CA ILE A 32 -11.03 -18.94 -12.77
C ILE A 32 -12.51 -18.90 -13.18
N PRO A 33 -13.19 -20.05 -13.26
CA PRO A 33 -14.58 -20.12 -13.71
C PRO A 33 -15.55 -19.37 -12.79
N LEU A 34 -16.55 -18.70 -13.39
CA LEU A 34 -17.71 -18.19 -12.69
C LEU A 34 -18.87 -19.18 -12.80
N TYR A 35 -19.61 -19.35 -11.71
CA TYR A 35 -20.79 -20.19 -11.63
C TYR A 35 -22.06 -19.33 -11.62
N MET A 36 -23.13 -19.83 -12.21
CA MET A 36 -24.42 -19.13 -12.28
C MET A 36 -25.56 -20.05 -11.90
N LYS A 37 -26.69 -19.45 -11.50
CA LYS A 37 -27.95 -20.16 -11.28
C LYS A 37 -28.77 -20.15 -12.57
N ASN A 38 -29.29 -21.31 -12.96
CA ASN A 38 -30.25 -21.41 -14.05
C ASN A 38 -31.68 -21.06 -13.58
N SER A 39 -32.67 -21.18 -14.46
CA SER A 39 -34.08 -20.87 -14.15
C SER A 39 -34.70 -21.74 -13.05
N VAL A 40 -34.09 -22.89 -12.72
CA VAL A 40 -34.51 -23.79 -11.64
C VAL A 40 -33.58 -23.72 -10.41
N ASN A 41 -32.78 -22.65 -10.29
CA ASN A 41 -31.81 -22.41 -9.21
C ASN A 41 -30.66 -23.42 -9.08
N ALA A 42 -30.48 -24.32 -10.05
CA ALA A 42 -29.32 -25.22 -10.05
C ALA A 42 -28.06 -24.47 -10.49
N ILE A 43 -26.94 -24.76 -9.83
CA ILE A 43 -25.65 -24.14 -10.12
C ILE A 43 -25.01 -24.85 -11.31
N TYR A 44 -24.48 -24.07 -12.24
CA TYR A 44 -23.68 -24.59 -13.36
C TYR A 44 -22.46 -23.71 -13.59
N GLN A 45 -21.39 -24.33 -14.06
CA GLN A 45 -20.19 -23.61 -14.50
C GLN A 45 -20.50 -22.84 -15.79
N SER A 46 -20.33 -21.53 -15.76
CA SER A 46 -20.51 -20.70 -16.94
C SER A 46 -19.28 -20.66 -17.84
N GLN A 47 -19.42 -20.05 -19.02
CA GLN A 47 -18.29 -19.75 -19.92
C GLN A 47 -17.52 -18.48 -19.51
N LEU A 48 -17.96 -17.80 -18.45
CA LEU A 48 -17.30 -16.59 -17.96
C LEU A 48 -16.24 -16.95 -16.92
N THR A 49 -15.17 -16.16 -16.90
CA THR A 49 -14.09 -16.28 -15.92
C THR A 49 -13.84 -14.95 -15.22
N THR A 50 -13.14 -14.99 -14.09
CA THR A 50 -12.65 -13.77 -13.44
C THR A 50 -11.70 -13.02 -14.38
N HIS A 51 -11.88 -11.71 -14.52
CA HIS A 51 -11.03 -10.90 -15.39
C HIS A 51 -9.71 -10.47 -14.74
N GLN A 52 -9.65 -10.50 -13.41
CA GLN A 52 -8.52 -10.06 -12.62
C GLN A 52 -8.43 -10.84 -11.31
N ASP A 53 -7.29 -10.72 -10.65
CA ASP A 53 -7.14 -11.13 -9.25
C ASP A 53 -8.05 -10.27 -8.37
N GLY A 54 -8.56 -10.84 -7.28
CA GLY A 54 -9.40 -10.11 -6.35
C GLY A 54 -9.39 -10.70 -4.96
N ILE A 55 -9.80 -9.86 -4.00
CA ILE A 55 -10.02 -10.24 -2.61
C ILE A 55 -11.36 -9.65 -2.15
N PHE A 56 -12.12 -10.42 -1.39
CA PHE A 56 -13.41 -9.97 -0.86
C PHE A 56 -13.64 -10.52 0.55
N PRO A 57 -14.34 -9.78 1.42
CA PRO A 57 -14.68 -10.27 2.74
C PRO A 57 -15.69 -11.41 2.62
N LEU A 58 -15.52 -12.50 3.38
CA LEU A 58 -16.53 -13.58 3.45
C LEU A 58 -17.73 -13.12 4.28
N ASN A 59 -17.48 -12.40 5.37
CA ASN A 59 -18.53 -11.86 6.21
C ASN A 59 -19.36 -10.80 5.44
N GLY A 60 -20.68 -11.00 5.40
CA GLY A 60 -21.62 -10.13 4.68
C GLY A 60 -21.69 -10.38 3.18
N SER A 61 -20.85 -11.25 2.61
CA SER A 61 -20.95 -11.66 1.21
C SER A 61 -22.07 -12.67 1.02
N GLN A 62 -22.79 -12.54 -0.10
CA GLN A 62 -23.80 -13.52 -0.49
C GLN A 62 -23.12 -14.83 -0.86
N HIS A 63 -23.69 -15.95 -0.42
CA HIS A 63 -23.25 -17.28 -0.79
C HIS A 63 -24.45 -18.19 -0.99
N THR A 64 -24.20 -19.34 -1.61
CA THR A 64 -25.18 -20.41 -1.80
C THR A 64 -24.45 -21.74 -1.70
N GLU A 65 -25.16 -22.77 -1.29
CA GLU A 65 -24.62 -24.14 -1.23
C GLU A 65 -25.32 -25.01 -2.28
N ASP A 66 -24.56 -25.85 -2.97
CA ASP A 66 -25.07 -26.89 -3.86
C ASP A 66 -24.13 -28.10 -3.83
N ASN A 67 -24.67 -29.31 -3.65
CA ASN A 67 -23.90 -30.56 -3.53
C ASN A 67 -22.69 -30.48 -2.58
N GLN A 68 -22.86 -29.90 -1.39
CA GLN A 68 -21.81 -29.69 -0.37
C GLN A 68 -20.67 -28.75 -0.80
N VAL A 69 -20.84 -28.00 -1.88
CA VAL A 69 -19.91 -26.95 -2.31
C VAL A 69 -20.52 -25.59 -2.01
N THR A 70 -19.75 -24.73 -1.34
CA THR A 70 -20.10 -23.33 -1.10
C THR A 70 -19.67 -22.47 -2.29
N TYR A 71 -20.57 -21.61 -2.76
CA TYR A 71 -20.34 -20.69 -3.86
C TYR A 71 -20.54 -19.25 -3.38
N TRP A 72 -19.48 -18.44 -3.50
CA TRP A 72 -19.43 -17.08 -2.98
C TRP A 72 -19.60 -16.04 -4.07
N GLN A 73 -20.39 -15.01 -3.83
CA GLN A 73 -20.46 -13.85 -4.72
C GLN A 73 -19.42 -12.80 -4.27
N ALA A 74 -18.37 -12.63 -5.06
CA ALA A 74 -17.34 -11.62 -4.79
C ALA A 74 -17.84 -10.22 -5.18
N GLY A 75 -18.31 -9.43 -4.21
CA GLY A 75 -18.75 -8.05 -4.44
C GLY A 75 -19.85 -7.93 -5.51
N ALA A 76 -19.66 -7.03 -6.49
CA ALA A 76 -20.59 -6.83 -7.60
C ALA A 76 -20.39 -7.80 -8.78
N SER A 77 -19.68 -8.93 -8.57
CA SER A 77 -19.48 -9.92 -9.63
C SER A 77 -20.81 -10.49 -10.13
N ARG A 78 -20.85 -10.78 -11.44
CA ARG A 78 -22.04 -11.29 -12.16
C ARG A 78 -22.32 -12.77 -11.89
N GLY A 79 -21.50 -13.44 -11.08
CA GLY A 79 -21.61 -14.88 -10.81
C GLY A 79 -20.96 -15.24 -9.48
N TYR A 80 -20.93 -16.53 -9.18
CA TYR A 80 -20.36 -17.06 -7.96
C TYR A 80 -19.00 -17.73 -8.22
N LEU A 81 -18.19 -17.83 -7.18
CA LEU A 81 -16.90 -18.53 -7.16
C LEU A 81 -17.04 -19.75 -6.24
N ALA A 82 -16.64 -20.93 -6.72
CA ALA A 82 -16.59 -22.10 -5.86
C ALA A 82 -15.51 -21.88 -4.79
N GLU A 83 -15.81 -22.23 -3.54
CA GLU A 83 -14.87 -22.07 -2.43
C GLU A 83 -13.55 -22.83 -2.65
N SER A 84 -13.60 -23.97 -3.35
CA SER A 84 -12.43 -24.75 -3.74
C SER A 84 -11.45 -24.01 -4.63
N ASP A 85 -11.91 -22.99 -5.37
CA ASP A 85 -11.10 -22.16 -6.26
C ASP A 85 -10.54 -20.91 -5.53
N LEU A 86 -10.90 -20.72 -4.26
CA LEU A 86 -10.47 -19.59 -3.44
C LEU A 86 -9.26 -19.96 -2.58
N LYS A 87 -8.35 -19.01 -2.43
CA LYS A 87 -7.42 -18.97 -1.30
C LYS A 87 -8.14 -18.30 -0.14
N LEU A 88 -8.54 -19.10 0.85
CA LEU A 88 -9.13 -18.60 2.09
C LEU A 88 -8.05 -17.97 2.97
N LEU A 89 -8.30 -16.76 3.44
CA LEU A 89 -7.35 -15.95 4.21
C LEU A 89 -7.92 -15.60 5.57
N SER A 90 -7.08 -15.72 6.59
CA SER A 90 -7.28 -15.10 7.89
C SER A 90 -7.30 -13.57 7.73
N ARG A 91 -7.95 -12.90 8.67
CA ARG A 91 -7.84 -11.44 8.80
C ARG A 91 -6.39 -10.98 9.01
N TYR A 92 -5.52 -11.82 9.56
CA TYR A 92 -4.14 -11.45 9.84
C TYR A 92 -3.19 -11.65 8.66
N ASP A 93 -3.64 -12.24 7.55
CA ASP A 93 -2.84 -12.42 6.32
C ASP A 93 -2.69 -11.09 5.55
N LEU A 94 -2.14 -10.06 6.20
CA LEU A 94 -2.09 -8.68 5.72
C LEU A 94 -1.27 -8.53 4.43
N ALA A 95 -0.18 -9.28 4.30
CA ALA A 95 0.62 -9.30 3.08
C ALA A 95 -0.21 -9.81 1.87
N GLU A 96 -1.03 -10.84 2.07
CA GLU A 96 -1.90 -11.38 1.03
C GLU A 96 -3.05 -10.43 0.67
N ARG A 97 -3.42 -9.56 1.61
CA ARG A 97 -4.42 -8.50 1.49
C ARG A 97 -3.88 -7.20 0.89
N GLY A 98 -2.58 -7.12 0.59
CA GLY A 98 -1.96 -6.02 -0.15
C GLY A 98 -1.00 -5.15 0.65
N PHE A 99 -0.76 -5.43 1.94
CA PHE A 99 0.30 -4.75 2.69
C PHE A 99 1.67 -5.15 2.15
N GLU A 100 2.51 -4.16 1.86
CA GLU A 100 3.88 -4.34 1.37
C GLU A 100 4.87 -3.57 2.25
N THR A 101 6.07 -4.09 2.40
CA THR A 101 7.15 -3.47 3.18
C THR A 101 8.29 -3.02 2.29
N VAL A 102 8.78 -1.81 2.50
CA VAL A 102 9.99 -1.30 1.83
C VAL A 102 10.93 -0.65 2.84
N GLU A 103 12.20 -1.04 2.81
CA GLU A 103 13.23 -0.35 3.57
C GLU A 103 13.80 0.80 2.74
N ALA A 104 13.84 1.99 3.33
CA ALA A 104 14.30 3.21 2.69
C ALA A 104 15.47 3.81 3.49
N SER A 105 16.57 4.06 2.78
CA SER A 105 17.72 4.82 3.29
C SER A 105 17.83 6.14 2.54
N PRO A 106 16.97 7.13 2.85
CA PRO A 106 16.94 8.40 2.14
C PRO A 106 18.24 9.19 2.36
N ARG A 107 18.72 9.85 1.30
CA ARG A 107 19.81 10.83 1.40
C ARG A 107 19.36 12.16 2.02
N SER A 108 18.07 12.48 1.86
CA SER A 108 17.41 13.70 2.32
C SER A 108 15.93 13.42 2.54
N PHE A 109 15.28 14.17 3.43
CA PHE A 109 13.82 14.18 3.54
C PHE A 109 13.13 14.94 2.41
N ASP A 110 13.87 15.76 1.65
CA ASP A 110 13.37 16.27 0.37
C ASP A 110 13.55 15.23 -0.73
N HIS A 111 12.58 14.33 -0.80
CA HIS A 111 12.52 13.28 -1.81
C HIS A 111 12.20 13.80 -3.22
N LEU A 112 11.69 15.03 -3.34
CA LEU A 112 11.22 15.60 -4.61
C LEU A 112 11.79 17.02 -4.85
N ASP A 113 13.12 17.15 -4.87
CA ASP A 113 13.87 18.42 -4.96
C ASP A 113 13.76 19.15 -6.32
N GLY A 114 13.16 18.50 -7.33
CA GLY A 114 13.02 19.02 -8.70
C GLY A 114 14.33 19.14 -9.49
N LYS A 115 15.47 18.73 -8.93
CA LYS A 115 16.81 18.83 -9.52
C LYS A 115 17.36 17.47 -9.92
N ASN A 116 17.26 16.49 -9.02
CA ASN A 116 17.81 15.14 -9.20
C ASN A 116 16.66 14.13 -9.32
N GLN A 117 16.74 13.22 -10.28
CA GLN A 117 15.74 12.15 -10.38
C GLN A 117 15.62 11.41 -9.04
N PRO A 118 14.40 11.22 -8.54
CA PRO A 118 14.21 10.61 -7.24
C PRO A 118 14.51 9.11 -7.32
N ALA A 119 15.16 8.58 -6.29
CA ALA A 119 15.59 7.18 -6.22
C ALA A 119 15.02 6.47 -4.98
N GLY A 120 15.29 5.18 -4.85
CA GLY A 120 14.88 4.37 -3.69
C GLY A 120 13.36 4.34 -3.54
N LEU A 121 12.86 4.86 -2.41
CA LEU A 121 11.44 4.84 -2.03
C LEU A 121 10.51 5.40 -3.12
N VAL A 122 10.84 6.57 -3.68
CA VAL A 122 9.96 7.22 -4.67
C VAL A 122 9.88 6.38 -5.94
N ARG A 123 11.01 5.88 -6.44
CA ARG A 123 11.02 4.98 -7.61
C ARG A 123 10.23 3.71 -7.32
N HIS A 124 10.37 3.13 -6.12
CA HIS A 124 9.60 1.96 -5.70
C HIS A 124 8.09 2.25 -5.71
N ILE A 125 7.66 3.40 -5.19
CA ILE A 125 6.26 3.85 -5.26
C ILE A 125 5.77 3.90 -6.71
N PHE A 126 6.53 4.50 -7.62
CA PHE A 126 6.16 4.54 -9.04
C PHE A 126 6.09 3.15 -9.68
N GLN A 127 6.97 2.24 -9.30
CA GLN A 127 6.96 0.85 -9.77
C GLN A 127 5.71 0.11 -9.27
N MET A 128 5.36 0.29 -8.00
CA MET A 128 4.14 -0.27 -7.40
C MET A 128 2.89 0.24 -8.12
N LEU A 129 2.79 1.55 -8.36
CA LEU A 129 1.67 2.17 -9.07
C LEU A 129 1.61 1.72 -10.55
N PHE A 130 2.75 1.56 -11.21
CA PHE A 130 2.82 0.97 -12.54
C PHE A 130 2.27 -0.46 -12.57
N ASN A 131 2.69 -1.30 -11.61
CA ASN A 131 2.23 -2.68 -11.52
C ASN A 131 0.71 -2.75 -11.26
N ALA A 132 0.19 -1.90 -10.39
CA ALA A 132 -1.25 -1.79 -10.13
C ALA A 132 -2.04 -1.37 -11.38
N SER A 133 -1.63 -0.28 -12.02
CA SER A 133 -2.30 0.24 -13.23
C SER A 133 -2.19 -0.71 -14.43
N SER A 134 -1.14 -1.52 -14.50
CA SER A 134 -0.97 -2.53 -15.55
C SER A 134 -1.95 -3.68 -15.46
N LYS A 135 -2.49 -3.93 -14.26
CA LYS A 135 -3.49 -4.95 -13.97
C LYS A 135 -4.93 -4.39 -13.95
N ASP A 136 -5.11 -3.10 -14.20
CA ASP A 136 -6.41 -2.46 -14.16
C ASP A 136 -7.28 -2.84 -15.38
N PRO A 137 -8.44 -3.47 -15.19
CA PRO A 137 -9.28 -3.94 -16.28
C PRO A 137 -10.14 -2.81 -16.87
N ARG A 138 -10.19 -1.63 -16.24
CA ARG A 138 -11.05 -0.54 -16.68
C ARG A 138 -10.47 0.07 -17.96
N THR A 139 -11.22 0.00 -19.05
CA THR A 139 -10.81 0.60 -20.34
C THR A 139 -10.55 2.10 -20.22
N SER A 140 -11.28 2.81 -19.35
CA SER A 140 -11.03 4.23 -19.03
C SER A 140 -9.65 4.51 -18.44
N HIS A 141 -9.00 3.50 -17.86
CA HIS A 141 -7.72 3.58 -17.17
C HIS A 141 -6.55 3.06 -18.01
N ALA A 142 -6.82 2.64 -19.27
CA ALA A 142 -5.82 2.03 -20.14
C ALA A 142 -4.55 2.88 -20.37
N GLN A 143 -4.66 4.21 -20.26
CA GLN A 143 -3.53 5.14 -20.42
C GLN A 143 -2.69 5.33 -19.16
N VAL A 144 -3.19 4.94 -17.99
CA VAL A 144 -2.52 5.23 -16.71
C VAL A 144 -1.19 4.49 -16.59
N LYS A 145 -1.14 3.22 -17.02
CA LYS A 145 0.10 2.43 -17.07
C LYS A 145 1.17 3.08 -17.93
N HIS A 146 0.78 3.68 -19.06
CA HIS A 146 1.72 4.36 -19.96
C HIS A 146 2.28 5.63 -19.31
N ASN A 147 1.46 6.34 -18.53
CA ASN A 147 1.93 7.49 -17.76
C ASN A 147 2.96 7.06 -16.69
N TYR A 148 2.68 6.02 -15.91
CA TYR A 148 3.63 5.54 -14.90
C TYR A 148 4.90 4.97 -15.53
N GLN A 149 4.81 4.26 -16.65
CA GLN A 149 5.98 3.81 -17.41
C GLN A 149 6.84 5.00 -17.84
N ARG A 150 6.25 6.05 -18.43
CA ARG A 150 6.97 7.27 -18.81
C ARG A 150 7.69 7.93 -17.62
N LEU A 151 7.07 7.95 -16.44
CA LEU A 151 7.67 8.52 -15.24
C LEU A 151 8.85 7.66 -14.74
N LEU A 152 8.71 6.33 -14.77
CA LEU A 152 9.80 5.40 -14.46
C LEU A 152 10.97 5.55 -15.43
N ASP A 153 10.70 5.60 -16.73
CA ASP A 153 11.72 5.80 -17.77
C ASP A 153 12.47 7.13 -17.54
N LYS A 154 11.75 8.18 -17.14
CA LYS A 154 12.35 9.47 -16.79
C LYS A 154 13.24 9.38 -15.55
N ILE A 155 12.79 8.68 -14.50
CA ILE A 155 13.63 8.42 -13.31
C ILE A 155 14.90 7.68 -13.70
N ASP A 156 14.75 6.60 -14.49
CA ASP A 156 15.85 5.70 -14.84
C ASP A 156 16.83 6.32 -15.85
N SER A 157 16.37 7.27 -16.67
CA SER A 157 17.24 8.03 -17.58
C SER A 157 18.27 8.92 -16.85
N GLY A 158 18.00 9.28 -15.59
CA GLY A 158 18.83 10.23 -14.84
C GLY A 158 18.77 11.66 -15.38
N GLU A 159 17.80 12.00 -16.23
CA GLU A 159 17.67 13.34 -16.81
C GLU A 159 17.65 14.42 -15.72
N PRO A 160 18.53 15.44 -15.79
CA PRO A 160 18.56 16.50 -14.80
C PRO A 160 17.30 17.36 -14.89
N ARG A 161 16.75 17.73 -13.72
CA ARG A 161 15.54 18.53 -13.53
C ARG A 161 14.25 17.85 -14.01
N TYR A 162 13.24 17.89 -13.14
CA TYR A 162 11.92 17.34 -13.42
C TYR A 162 10.87 18.15 -12.65
N SER A 163 9.61 17.97 -13.04
CA SER A 163 8.51 18.60 -12.32
C SER A 163 8.21 17.81 -11.04
N ALA A 164 8.68 18.30 -9.90
CA ALA A 164 8.31 17.75 -8.59
C ALA A 164 6.78 17.72 -8.41
N GLN A 165 6.07 18.71 -8.98
CA GLN A 165 4.61 18.78 -8.91
C GLN A 165 3.91 17.69 -9.75
N GLU A 166 4.47 17.32 -10.90
CA GLU A 166 3.98 16.19 -11.71
C GLU A 166 4.06 14.90 -10.90
N TYR A 167 5.20 14.67 -10.23
CA TYR A 167 5.43 13.48 -9.43
C TYR A 167 4.51 13.42 -8.21
N ARG A 168 4.34 14.53 -7.48
CA ARG A 168 3.40 14.62 -6.35
C ARG A 168 1.97 14.27 -6.78
N ARG A 169 1.50 14.81 -7.91
CA ARG A 169 0.15 14.51 -8.44
C ARG A 169 0.02 13.05 -8.86
N ALA A 170 1.06 12.48 -9.46
CA ALA A 170 1.04 11.09 -9.92
C ALA A 170 1.02 10.08 -8.75
N VAL A 171 1.67 10.41 -7.63
CA VAL A 171 1.57 9.65 -6.37
C VAL A 171 0.16 9.76 -5.79
N GLN A 172 -0.45 10.95 -5.80
CA GLN A 172 -1.78 11.18 -5.21
C GLN A 172 -2.95 10.71 -6.09
N ASN A 173 -2.77 9.69 -6.94
CA ASN A 173 -3.83 9.19 -7.80
C ASN A 173 -4.89 8.45 -6.97
N PRO A 174 -6.15 8.94 -6.90
CA PRO A 174 -7.20 8.33 -6.07
C PRO A 174 -7.53 6.89 -6.45
N ASP A 175 -7.36 6.52 -7.73
CA ASP A 175 -7.69 5.17 -8.21
C ASP A 175 -6.73 4.07 -7.70
N TYR A 176 -5.53 4.45 -7.24
CA TYR A 176 -4.51 3.53 -6.76
C TYR A 176 -3.99 3.91 -5.37
N ILE A 177 -4.69 4.81 -4.67
CA ILE A 177 -4.26 5.33 -3.36
C ILE A 177 -4.15 4.23 -2.31
N ASP A 178 -4.97 3.17 -2.43
CA ASP A 178 -4.94 2.03 -1.52
C ASP A 178 -3.56 1.38 -1.51
N HIS A 179 -2.89 1.24 -2.66
CA HIS A 179 -1.53 0.68 -2.72
C HIS A 179 -0.53 1.50 -1.87
N LEU A 180 -0.65 2.83 -1.90
CA LEU A 180 0.18 3.70 -1.08
C LEU A 180 -0.16 3.61 0.41
N GLN A 181 -1.45 3.49 0.75
CA GLN A 181 -1.88 3.39 2.13
C GLN A 181 -1.53 2.05 2.79
N HIS A 182 -1.39 0.99 1.98
CA HIS A 182 -0.94 -0.33 2.41
C HIS A 182 0.60 -0.46 2.44
N LEU A 183 1.34 0.53 1.93
CA LEU A 183 2.80 0.53 1.97
C LEU A 183 3.31 0.85 3.37
N CYS A 184 4.16 -0.02 3.90
CA CYS A 184 4.84 0.10 5.18
C CYS A 184 6.31 0.41 4.92
N VAL A 185 6.81 1.56 5.40
CA VAL A 185 8.15 2.04 5.04
C VAL A 185 9.04 2.08 6.28
N LYS A 186 10.20 1.44 6.22
CA LYS A 186 11.23 1.61 7.25
C LYS A 186 12.14 2.75 6.86
N HIS A 187 12.15 3.84 7.61
CA HIS A 187 13.02 4.99 7.33
C HIS A 187 13.39 5.73 8.61
N PRO A 188 14.45 6.57 8.60
CA PRO A 188 14.73 7.47 9.71
C PRO A 188 13.51 8.32 10.04
N GLY A 189 13.09 8.35 11.30
CA GLY A 189 11.93 9.13 11.72
C GLY A 189 12.26 10.61 11.96
N ASP A 190 11.38 11.50 11.53
CA ASP A 190 11.45 12.95 11.79
C ASP A 190 11.47 13.27 13.29
N TRP A 191 10.86 12.40 14.11
CA TRP A 191 10.78 12.55 15.56
C TRP A 191 11.94 11.92 16.33
N TYR A 192 12.90 11.32 15.63
CA TYR A 192 14.15 10.78 16.20
C TYR A 192 15.36 11.62 15.77
N CYS A 193 15.45 12.00 14.50
CA CYS A 193 16.61 12.67 13.93
C CYS A 193 16.70 14.15 14.38
N THR A 194 17.91 14.71 14.38
CA THR A 194 18.19 16.13 14.65
C THR A 194 18.57 16.88 13.37
N SER A 195 18.67 18.21 13.47
CA SER A 195 19.23 19.03 12.39
C SER A 195 20.68 18.68 12.03
N ASP A 196 21.40 18.00 12.92
CA ASP A 196 22.78 17.58 12.71
C ASP A 196 22.88 16.27 11.92
N ASP A 197 21.76 15.56 11.76
CA ASP A 197 21.75 14.32 10.99
C ASP A 197 21.86 14.60 9.48
N PRO A 198 22.62 13.78 8.73
CA PRO A 198 22.85 14.00 7.29
C PRO A 198 21.58 14.19 6.46
N VAL A 199 20.51 13.47 6.82
CA VAL A 199 19.20 13.53 6.14
C VAL A 199 18.55 14.90 6.25
N TRP A 200 18.77 15.63 7.36
CA TRP A 200 18.26 16.98 7.58
C TRP A 200 19.25 18.05 7.12
N GLN A 201 20.55 17.82 7.23
CA GLN A 201 21.57 18.75 6.70
C GLN A 201 21.42 18.94 5.18
N ALA A 202 21.01 17.90 4.46
CA ALA A 202 20.71 18.00 3.03
C ALA A 202 19.52 18.93 2.73
N PHE A 203 18.57 19.08 3.67
CA PHE A 203 17.44 19.99 3.56
C PHE A 203 17.80 21.42 4.04
N PHE A 204 18.42 21.52 5.22
CA PHE A 204 18.86 22.78 5.84
C PHE A 204 20.17 23.29 5.22
N THR A 205 20.11 23.63 3.94
CA THR A 205 21.28 24.09 3.17
C THR A 205 21.73 25.50 3.58
N THR A 206 23.00 25.82 3.30
CA THR A 206 23.54 27.18 3.45
C THR A 206 22.80 28.20 2.59
N LEU A 207 22.29 27.77 1.43
CA LEU A 207 21.45 28.59 0.56
C LEU A 207 20.12 28.94 1.23
N LEU A 208 19.42 27.94 1.79
CA LEU A 208 18.16 28.16 2.54
C LEU A 208 18.39 29.12 3.71
N LYS A 209 19.49 28.97 4.44
CA LYS A 209 19.86 29.87 5.54
C LYS A 209 20.05 31.32 5.06
N LYS A 210 20.56 31.53 3.85
CA LYS A 210 20.79 32.86 3.27
C LYS A 210 19.53 33.48 2.69
N GLU A 211 18.75 32.70 1.93
CA GLU A 211 17.57 33.18 1.20
C GLU A 211 16.33 33.29 2.08
N ALA A 212 16.20 32.42 3.08
CA ALA A 212 15.06 32.37 4.00
C ALA A 212 15.52 32.10 5.46
N PRO A 213 16.29 33.03 6.08
CA PRO A 213 16.88 32.83 7.41
C PRO A 213 15.86 32.57 8.52
N GLU A 214 14.69 33.20 8.44
CA GLU A 214 13.59 32.99 9.40
C GLU A 214 13.02 31.58 9.28
N TRP A 215 12.80 31.11 8.05
CA TRP A 215 12.31 29.75 7.78
C TRP A 215 13.30 28.68 8.23
N TYR A 216 14.59 28.90 7.92
CA TYR A 216 15.67 28.04 8.39
C TYR A 216 15.66 27.94 9.93
N SER A 217 15.66 29.08 10.62
CA SER A 217 15.72 29.13 12.09
C SER A 217 14.48 28.52 12.74
N TYR A 218 13.31 28.78 12.16
CA TYR A 218 12.06 28.14 12.57
C TYR A 218 12.11 26.62 12.40
N GLY A 219 12.53 26.13 11.23
CA GLY A 219 12.57 24.69 10.93
C GLY A 219 13.50 23.92 11.87
N ILE A 220 14.69 24.46 12.14
CA ILE A 220 15.63 23.86 13.10
C ILE A 220 15.00 23.82 14.51
N ARG A 221 14.38 24.91 14.96
CA ARG A 221 13.73 24.97 16.27
C ARG A 221 12.56 24.00 16.37
N PHE A 222 11.72 23.93 15.34
CA PHE A 222 10.57 23.03 15.28
C PHE A 222 11.02 21.58 15.40
N LEU A 223 11.97 21.17 14.56
CA LEU A 223 12.50 19.81 14.52
C LEU A 223 13.10 19.40 15.88
N ASN A 224 13.91 20.27 16.49
CA ASN A 224 14.48 19.98 17.81
C ASN A 224 13.41 19.91 18.91
N ALA A 225 12.31 20.67 18.79
CA ALA A 225 11.21 20.66 19.75
C ALA A 225 10.23 19.49 19.58
N THR A 226 10.14 18.91 18.37
CA THR A 226 9.27 17.76 18.08
C THR A 226 9.99 16.41 18.13
N ARG A 227 11.28 16.41 18.45
CA ARG A 227 12.05 15.19 18.73
C ARG A 227 11.68 14.65 20.11
N TRP A 228 11.21 13.41 20.14
CA TRP A 228 10.83 12.72 21.38
C TRP A 228 11.11 11.21 21.33
N MET A 229 11.24 10.60 20.15
CA MET A 229 11.34 9.14 20.04
C MET A 229 12.61 8.58 20.66
N ASP A 230 13.70 9.34 20.65
CA ASP A 230 14.97 8.95 21.27
C ASP A 230 14.92 8.89 22.80
N GLN A 231 13.89 9.49 23.41
CA GLN A 231 13.66 9.49 24.86
C GLN A 231 12.77 8.32 25.30
N VAL A 232 12.19 7.57 24.37
CA VAL A 232 11.31 6.44 24.65
C VAL A 232 12.10 5.13 24.55
N PRO A 233 12.10 4.29 25.60
CA PRO A 233 12.75 2.98 25.56
C PRO A 233 12.27 2.13 24.38
N ASP A 234 13.18 1.34 23.82
CA ASP A 234 12.93 0.39 22.71
C ASP A 234 12.50 1.01 21.38
N MET A 235 12.48 2.36 21.28
CA MET A 235 12.34 3.05 20.00
C MET A 235 13.64 3.03 19.21
N SER A 236 13.48 2.95 17.88
CA SER A 236 14.59 2.94 16.93
C SER A 236 14.64 4.23 16.15
N ARG A 237 15.84 4.57 15.68
CA ARG A 237 16.04 5.64 14.70
C ARG A 237 15.28 5.38 13.40
N THR A 238 15.15 4.11 13.00
CA THR A 238 14.54 3.69 11.74
C THR A 238 13.41 2.69 12.01
N PRO A 239 12.30 3.13 12.62
CA PRO A 239 11.15 2.27 12.83
C PRO A 239 10.42 2.02 11.50
N TRP A 240 9.50 1.06 11.49
CA TRP A 240 8.52 0.93 10.42
C TRP A 240 7.45 2.01 10.58
N HIS A 241 7.07 2.67 9.48
CA HIS A 241 5.99 3.64 9.41
C HIS A 241 4.84 3.07 8.58
N MET A 242 3.61 3.22 9.09
CA MET A 242 2.39 2.67 8.50
C MET A 242 1.27 3.70 8.52
N HIS A 243 0.36 3.61 7.55
CA HIS A 243 -0.86 4.42 7.57
C HIS A 243 -1.76 3.97 8.74
N PRO A 244 -2.00 4.83 9.75
CA PRO A 244 -2.58 4.38 11.01
C PRO A 244 -4.01 3.84 10.85
N LEU A 245 -4.85 4.54 10.08
CA LEU A 245 -6.25 4.15 9.94
C LEU A 245 -6.42 2.86 9.11
N VAL A 246 -5.72 2.75 7.98
CA VAL A 246 -5.76 1.54 7.14
C VAL A 246 -5.20 0.33 7.86
N PHE A 247 -4.08 0.46 8.59
CA PHE A 247 -3.54 -0.64 9.38
C PHE A 247 -4.49 -1.08 10.50
N LEU A 248 -4.99 -0.13 11.30
CA LEU A 248 -5.92 -0.41 12.40
C LEU A 248 -7.25 -1.00 11.92
N ASP A 249 -7.80 -0.48 10.82
CA ASP A 249 -9.01 -1.03 10.20
C ASP A 249 -8.78 -2.47 9.73
N ALA A 250 -7.63 -2.74 9.11
CA ALA A 250 -7.30 -4.08 8.65
C ALA A 250 -7.23 -5.12 9.80
N ILE A 251 -6.81 -4.70 10.99
CA ILE A 251 -6.76 -5.55 12.20
C ILE A 251 -7.93 -5.32 13.16
N SER A 252 -8.98 -4.59 12.74
CA SER A 252 -10.19 -4.37 13.53
C SER A 252 -11.17 -5.53 13.37
N THR A 253 -11.77 -5.98 14.47
CA THR A 253 -12.86 -6.97 14.39
C THR A 253 -14.08 -6.25 13.83
N SER A 254 -14.65 -6.70 12.72
CA SER A 254 -15.82 -6.04 12.12
C SER A 254 -16.89 -5.82 13.19
N LYS A 255 -17.19 -4.56 13.55
CA LYS A 255 -18.40 -4.28 14.32
C LYS A 255 -19.57 -4.76 13.47
N LYS A 256 -20.43 -5.61 14.03
CA LYS A 256 -21.75 -5.86 13.48
C LYS A 256 -22.37 -4.48 13.22
N ARG A 257 -22.60 -4.12 11.96
CA ARG A 257 -23.52 -3.02 11.65
C ARG A 257 -24.88 -3.53 12.11
N GLY A 258 -25.30 -3.07 13.28
CA GLY A 258 -26.67 -3.26 13.77
C GLY A 258 -27.67 -2.48 12.94
#